data_AF-A0A6V7V3V0-F1
#
_entry.id   AF-A0A6V7V3V0-F1
#
_cell.length_a   1.000
_cell.length_b   1.000
_cell.length_c   1.000
_cell.angle_alpha   90.00
_cell.angle_beta   90.00
_cell.angle_gamma   90.00
#
_symmetry.space_group_name_H-M   'P 1'
#
loop_
_entity.id
_entity.type
_entity.pdbx_description
1 polymer ?
#
loop_
_entity_poly.entity_id
_entity_poly.type
_entity_poly.pdbx_seq_one_letter_code
_entity_poly.pdbx_strand_id
1 'polypeptide(L)' 'MLVAISHTQWIGGNPNNDPICRNICLKVDYKGKSITVPIKDKCPSCDSTHADLSQAAFAQLENLAVGHAFNALFTYVQC' A
#
# COMPACT_ATOMS: atom_id res chain seq x y z
N MET A 1 0.39 1.36 11.21
CA MET A 1 0.23 0.55 9.98
C MET A 1 -0.22 1.47 8.88
N LEU A 2 0.50 1.45 7.76
CA LEU A 2 0.25 2.25 6.57
C LEU A 2 0.86 1.56 5.35
N VAL A 3 0.56 2.10 4.18
CA VAL A 3 1.18 1.71 2.92
C VAL A 3 1.68 2.94 2.16
N ALA A 4 2.83 2.79 1.51
CA ALA A 4 3.28 3.67 0.45
C ALA A 4 2.94 3.03 -0.90
N ILE A 5 2.29 3.79 -1.79
CA ILE A 5 1.88 3.28 -3.11
C ILE A 5 2.66 3.96 -4.24
N SER A 6 2.72 3.31 -5.40
CA SER A 6 3.41 3.84 -6.58
C SER A 6 3.05 5.27 -6.91
N HIS A 7 4.05 6.05 -7.32
CA HIS A 7 3.88 7.40 -7.84
C HIS A 7 2.85 7.51 -8.97
N THR A 8 2.60 6.44 -9.73
CA THR A 8 1.61 6.44 -10.83
C THR A 8 0.18 6.63 -10.35
N GLN A 9 -0.09 6.41 -9.06
CA GLN A 9 -1.42 6.57 -8.46
C GLN A 9 -1.68 7.99 -7.97
N TRP A 10 -0.66 8.85 -7.98
CA TRP A 10 -0.72 10.23 -7.51
C TRP A 10 -1.01 11.14 -8.71
N ILE A 11 -2.04 11.96 -8.57
CA ILE A 11 -2.53 12.84 -9.66
C ILE A 11 -2.43 14.32 -9.31
N GLY A 12 -2.19 14.66 -8.05
CA GLY A 12 -2.06 16.02 -7.57
C GLY A 12 -0.65 16.59 -7.75
N GLY A 13 -0.56 17.87 -8.14
CA GLY A 13 0.73 18.58 -8.20
C GLY A 13 1.37 18.80 -6.82
N ASN A 14 0.57 18.77 -5.74
CA ASN A 14 1.06 18.79 -4.36
C ASN A 14 0.71 17.45 -3.68
N PRO A 15 1.70 16.59 -3.36
CA PRO A 15 1.45 15.29 -2.74
C PRO A 15 0.74 15.42 -1.38
N ASN A 16 0.98 16.48 -0.61
CA ASN A 16 0.32 16.65 0.69
C ASN A 16 -1.20 16.83 0.58
N ASN A 17 -1.71 17.18 -0.62
CA ASN A 17 -3.13 17.42 -0.88
C ASN A 17 -3.71 16.44 -1.91
N ASP A 18 -2.98 15.37 -2.27
CA ASP A 18 -3.38 14.42 -3.30
C ASP A 18 -4.69 13.70 -2.90
N PRO A 19 -5.64 13.52 -3.85
CA PRO A 19 -6.86 12.77 -3.58
C PRO A 19 -6.63 11.36 -3.03
N ILE A 20 -5.52 10.70 -3.40
CA ILE A 20 -5.23 9.34 -2.94
C ILE A 20 -4.98 9.24 -1.43
N CYS A 21 -4.64 10.37 -0.79
CA CYS A 21 -4.48 10.46 0.67
C CYS A 21 -5.80 10.73 1.41
N ARG A 22 -6.91 10.97 0.72
CA ARG A 22 -8.18 11.40 1.32
C ARG A 22 -9.13 10.22 1.54
N ASN A 23 -9.02 9.60 2.72
CA ASN A 23 -9.91 8.53 3.15
C ASN A 23 -9.88 7.29 2.22
N ILE A 24 -8.72 7.00 1.63
CA ILE A 24 -8.49 5.82 0.80
C ILE A 24 -7.50 4.89 1.51
N CYS A 25 -7.89 3.63 1.57
CA CYS A 25 -7.13 2.53 2.13
C CYS A 25 -6.82 1.52 1.03
N LEU A 26 -5.74 0.78 1.20
CA LEU A 26 -5.44 -0.38 0.39
C LEU A 26 -5.81 -1.63 1.19
N LYS A 27 -6.76 -2.41 0.67
CA LYS A 27 -6.98 -3.78 1.10
C LYS A 27 -5.97 -4.68 0.38
N VAL A 28 -5.24 -5.47 1.16
CA VAL A 28 -4.24 -6.43 0.67
C VAL A 28 -4.67 -7.83 1.06
N ASP A 29 -4.94 -8.66 0.06
CA ASP A 29 -5.24 -10.08 0.22
C ASP A 29 -4.00 -10.90 -0.20
N TYR A 30 -3.47 -11.71 0.72
CA TYR A 30 -2.25 -12.49 0.52
C TYR A 30 -2.26 -13.79 1.32
N LYS A 31 -2.02 -14.93 0.65
CA LYS A 31 -1.96 -16.28 1.28
C LYS A 31 -3.13 -16.58 2.25
N GLY A 32 -4.35 -16.17 1.88
CA GLY A 32 -5.56 -16.38 2.69
C GLY A 32 -5.71 -15.43 3.88
N LYS A 33 -4.82 -14.44 4.03
CA LYS A 33 -4.92 -13.35 5.00
C LYS A 33 -5.32 -12.05 4.31
N SER A 34 -5.96 -11.16 5.06
CA SER A 34 -6.39 -9.85 4.56
C SER A 34 -6.08 -8.77 5.59
N ILE A 35 -5.50 -7.66 5.13
CA ILE A 35 -5.39 -6.43 5.92
C ILE A 35 -5.91 -5.24 5.12
N THR A 36 -6.38 -4.21 5.83
CA THR A 36 -6.73 -2.92 5.23
C THR A 36 -5.89 -1.85 5.90
N VAL A 37 -5.11 -1.11 5.12
CA VAL A 37 -4.19 -0.10 5.64
C VAL A 37 -4.35 1.23 4.93
N PRO A 38 -4.29 2.37 5.65
CA PRO A 38 -4.42 3.68 5.03
C PRO A 38 -3.21 3.98 4.15
N ILE A 39 -3.48 4.60 2.99
CA ILE A 39 -2.45 5.13 2.10
C ILE A 39 -1.98 6.44 2.71
N LYS A 40 -0.70 6.49 3.10
CA LYS A 40 -0.14 7.67 3.79
C LYS A 40 1.16 8.18 3.18
N ASP A 41 1.70 7.46 2.20
CA ASP A 41 2.99 7.81 1.62
C ASP A 41 3.10 7.38 0.16
N LYS A 42 4.06 7.97 -0.54
CA LYS A 42 4.36 7.71 -1.94
C LYS A 42 5.64 6.89 -2.03
N CYS A 43 5.64 5.83 -2.83
CA CYS A 43 6.85 5.14 -3.25
C CYS A 43 7.27 5.63 -4.66
N PRO A 44 8.28 6.52 -4.79
CA PRO A 44 8.63 7.12 -6.07
C PRO A 44 9.23 6.13 -7.07
N SER A 45 9.92 5.09 -6.59
CA SER A 45 10.59 4.08 -7.40
C SER A 45 9.75 2.84 -7.68
N CYS A 46 8.59 2.70 -7.05
CA CYS A 46 7.73 1.53 -7.22
C CYS A 46 6.99 1.57 -8.56
N ASP A 47 6.93 0.43 -9.24
CA ASP A 47 6.02 0.23 -10.36
C ASP A 47 4.55 0.29 -9.92
N SER A 48 3.63 0.41 -10.88
CA SER A 48 2.19 0.60 -10.62
C SER A 48 1.52 -0.56 -9.89
N THR A 49 2.16 -1.73 -9.82
CA THR A 49 1.67 -2.96 -9.19
C THR A 49 2.37 -3.30 -7.88
N HIS A 50 3.24 -2.41 -7.38
CA HIS A 50 3.98 -2.59 -6.14
C HIS A 50 3.39 -1.71 -5.03
N ALA A 51 3.21 -2.30 -3.84
CA ALA A 51 2.82 -1.61 -2.62
C ALA A 51 3.88 -1.84 -1.53
N ASP A 52 4.41 -0.74 -0.97
CA ASP A 52 5.42 -0.78 0.08
C ASP A 52 4.75 -0.64 1.44
N LEU A 53 4.51 -1.80 2.08
CA LEU A 53 3.84 -1.88 3.37
C LEU A 53 4.80 -1.50 4.49
N SER A 54 4.34 -0.68 5.43
CA SER A 54 5.07 -0.48 6.69
C SER A 54 5.37 -1.84 7.35
N GLN A 55 6.53 -1.97 8.02
CA GLN A 55 6.97 -3.22 8.65
C GLN A 55 5.87 -3.89 9.50
N ALA A 56 5.12 -3.10 10.28
CA ALA A 56 4.02 -3.61 11.11
C ALA A 56 2.83 -4.15 10.30
N ALA A 57 2.55 -3.60 9.11
CA ALA A 57 1.51 -4.10 8.22
C ALA A 57 1.96 -5.39 7.50
N PHE A 58 3.20 -5.41 6.97
CA PHE A 58 3.75 -6.59 6.31
C PHE A 58 3.81 -7.79 7.26
N ALA A 59 4.21 -7.57 8.52
CA ALA A 59 4.29 -8.61 9.55
C ALA A 59 2.97 -9.34 9.85
N GLN A 60 1.82 -8.75 9.51
CA GLN A 60 0.53 -9.44 9.63
C GLN A 60 0.30 -10.45 8.51
N LEU A 61 0.85 -10.19 7.33
CA LEU A 61 0.70 -11.03 6.15
C LEU A 61 1.79 -12.10 6.08
N GLU A 62 3.05 -11.72 6.29
CA GLU A 62 4.22 -12.58 6.04
C GLU A 62 5.35 -12.32 7.05
N ASN A 63 6.24 -13.30 7.21
CA ASN A 63 7.47 -13.14 7.98
C ASN A 63 8.36 -12.06 7.35
N LEU A 64 8.83 -11.10 8.17
CA LEU A 64 9.70 -10.01 7.75
C LEU A 64 10.98 -10.48 7.04
N ALA A 65 11.48 -11.68 7.37
CA ALA A 65 12.66 -12.26 6.73
C ALA A 65 12.50 -12.56 5.23
N VAL A 66 11.25 -12.63 4.73
CA VAL A 66 10.98 -12.78 3.29
C VAL A 66 11.37 -11.51 2.53
N GLY A 67 11.21 -10.33 3.14
CA GLY A 67 11.56 -9.03 2.57
C GLY A 67 10.62 -8.55 1.47
N HIS A 68 10.39 -9.37 0.44
CA HIS A 68 9.56 -9.04 -0.71
C HIS A 68 8.66 -10.21 -1.11
N ALA A 69 7.35 -9.97 -1.16
CA ALA A 69 6.34 -10.97 -1.44
C ALA A 69 5.62 -10.67 -2.76
N PHE A 70 5.34 -11.74 -3.54
CA PHE A 70 4.69 -11.64 -4.84
C PHE A 70 3.28 -12.25 -4.81
N ASN A 71 2.44 -11.88 -5.79
CA ASN A 71 1.08 -12.40 -5.95
C ASN A 71 0.10 -12.00 -4.83
N ALA A 72 0.30 -10.83 -4.23
CA ALA A 72 -0.75 -10.20 -3.43
C ALA A 72 -1.80 -9.54 -4.34
N LEU A 73 -3.05 -9.54 -3.91
CA LEU A 73 -4.12 -8.82 -4.59
C LEU A 73 -4.40 -7.52 -3.84
N PHE A 74 -4.50 -6.43 -4.59
CA PHE A 74 -4.73 -5.09 -4.05
C PHE A 74 -6.10 -4.59 -4.46
N THR A 75 -6.84 -4.02 -3.52
CA THR A 75 -8.11 -3.35 -3.78
C THR A 75 -8.14 -2.02 -3.05
N TYR A 76 -8.33 -0.93 -3.78
CA TYR A 76 -8.54 0.38 -3.19
C TYR A 76 -9.95 0.45 -2.62
N VAL A 77 -10.07 0.83 -1.35
CA VAL A 77 -11.34 0.94 -0.62
C VAL A 77 -11.38 2.26 0.12
N GLN A 78 -12.58 2.73 0.47
CA GLN A 78 -12.67 3.82 1.44
C GLN A 78 -12.25 3.31 2.82
N CYS A 79 -11.45 4.12 3.52
CA CYS A 79 -11.40 4.05 4.97
C CYS A 79 -12.71 4.64 5.55
#